data_AF-A0A2D6X9F7-F1
#
_entry.id   AF-A0A2D6X9F7-F1
#
_cell.length_a   1.000
_cell.length_b   1.000
_cell.length_c   1.000
_cell.angle_alpha   90.00
_cell.angle_beta   90.00
_cell.angle_gamma   90.00
#
_symmetry.space_group_name_H-M   'P 1'
#
loop_
_entity.id
_entity.type
_entity.pdbx_description
1 polymer ?
#
loop_
_entity_poly.entity_id
_entity_poly.type
_entity_poly.pdbx_seq_one_letter_code
_entity_poly.pdbx_strand_id
1 'polypeptide(L)'
;MSEAAVTIQNRMEASAPEPPEPSGEAEREHVPGLDPDPELPDFNLFGDDIEEPATTEEKKEEPEKKDESWSAKVKKDRQQRKKEIEFKRREQELAVKEAGLKSSEELREKFVKDPEGFLEKQGIDPMEFFSDWTNRIATGVNEPSDGTRLSQTERQVQELRDELRQRDQERAQRANAAQQQAAIKEYYSKIDTFMKATEDYPLTKEQCSAEDIGQGIAAYHQRTGVELSFPEAAKMIEDGLAEKENNIFNDPAIIAKFKKYHGLDASNTKGKRSQVTLSNTLQTQPTKTPVEDMSDDEIYEFWKGKLFT
;
A
#
# COMPACT_ATOMS: atom_id res chain seq x y z
N MET A 1 33.87 51.26 -12.80
CA MET A 1 34.82 51.29 -13.94
C MET A 1 35.80 50.15 -13.75
N SER A 2 36.28 49.59 -14.88
CA SER A 2 37.19 48.45 -15.04
C SER A 2 36.49 47.11 -15.30
N GLU A 3 36.20 46.96 -16.58
CA GLU A 3 35.83 45.75 -17.32
C GLU A 3 36.96 44.71 -17.26
N ALA A 4 36.60 43.44 -17.23
CA ALA A 4 37.49 42.35 -17.61
C ALA A 4 36.72 41.42 -18.55
N ALA A 5 36.79 41.77 -19.84
CA ALA A 5 36.44 40.90 -20.95
C ALA A 5 37.65 39.99 -21.24
N VAL A 6 37.44 38.67 -21.29
CA VAL A 6 38.32 37.75 -22.01
C VAL A 6 37.48 36.87 -22.89
N THR A 7 37.47 37.27 -24.16
CA THR A 7 37.10 36.51 -25.34
C THR A 7 38.16 35.44 -25.59
N ILE A 8 37.75 34.17 -25.74
CA ILE A 8 38.49 33.21 -26.57
C ILE A 8 37.52 32.58 -27.57
N GLN A 9 37.86 32.85 -28.83
CA GLN A 9 37.25 32.43 -30.08
C GLN A 9 37.56 30.96 -30.43
N ASN A 10 36.61 30.38 -31.17
CA ASN A 10 36.76 29.48 -32.31
C ASN A 10 37.46 28.13 -32.13
N ARG A 11 36.66 27.06 -32.30
CA ARG A 11 37.01 25.96 -33.21
C ARG A 11 35.75 25.45 -33.93
N MET A 12 35.60 25.88 -35.18
CA MET A 12 34.74 25.26 -36.18
C MET A 12 35.48 24.09 -36.85
N GLU A 13 34.69 23.26 -37.56
CA GLU A 13 35.05 22.23 -38.54
C GLU A 13 35.55 20.90 -37.96
N ALA A 14 35.15 19.72 -38.43
CA ALA A 14 34.13 19.23 -39.37
C ALA A 14 34.17 17.70 -39.22
N SER A 15 33.04 16.99 -39.33
CA SER A 15 32.96 15.62 -39.86
C SER A 15 31.57 15.04 -39.62
N ALA A 16 30.66 15.28 -40.56
CA ALA A 16 29.54 14.39 -40.81
C ALA A 16 30.03 13.22 -41.68
N PRO A 17 29.52 12.00 -41.45
CA PRO A 17 29.28 11.09 -42.54
C PRO A 17 27.78 10.74 -42.66
N GLU A 18 27.37 10.62 -43.90
CA GLU A 18 26.03 10.38 -44.44
C GLU A 18 25.30 9.13 -43.89
N PRO A 19 23.95 9.10 -44.02
CA PRO A 19 23.12 7.96 -43.68
C PRO A 19 23.15 6.88 -44.79
N PRO A 20 23.12 5.58 -44.45
CA PRO A 20 22.75 4.55 -45.41
C PRO A 20 21.22 4.46 -45.57
N GLU A 21 20.79 4.42 -46.83
CA GLU A 21 19.43 4.20 -47.32
C GLU A 21 18.79 2.86 -46.87
N PRO A 22 17.44 2.75 -46.96
CA PRO A 22 16.68 1.61 -46.47
C PRO A 22 16.67 0.45 -47.48
N SER A 23 17.32 -0.66 -47.14
CA SER A 23 17.09 -1.96 -47.77
C SER A 23 16.07 -2.74 -46.97
N GLY A 24 14.90 -3.01 -47.56
CA GLY A 24 13.89 -3.87 -46.97
C GLY A 24 14.30 -5.33 -46.98
N GLU A 25 13.82 -6.07 -45.99
CA GLU A 25 13.33 -7.44 -46.17
C GLU A 25 12.50 -7.81 -44.94
N ALA A 26 11.30 -8.29 -45.21
CA ALA A 26 10.34 -8.73 -44.23
C ALA A 26 10.75 -10.11 -43.71
N GLU A 27 11.28 -10.18 -42.49
CA GLU A 27 11.33 -11.42 -41.73
C GLU A 27 10.31 -11.35 -40.61
N ARG A 28 9.19 -12.03 -40.84
CA ARG A 28 8.21 -12.35 -39.81
C ARG A 28 8.86 -13.35 -38.87
N GLU A 29 9.34 -12.88 -37.71
CA GLU A 29 9.66 -13.77 -36.60
C GLU A 29 8.38 -14.47 -36.13
N HIS A 30 8.34 -15.77 -36.41
CA HIS A 30 7.30 -16.68 -35.99
C HIS A 30 7.44 -16.94 -34.48
N VAL A 31 6.66 -16.24 -33.66
CA VAL A 31 6.53 -16.57 -32.22
C VAL A 31 5.68 -17.85 -32.10
N PRO A 32 6.19 -18.96 -31.57
CA PRO A 32 5.40 -20.17 -31.38
C PRO A 32 4.58 -20.04 -30.09
N GLY A 33 3.25 -20.12 -30.18
CA GLY A 33 2.37 -20.17 -29.00
C GLY A 33 1.10 -19.31 -29.03
N LEU A 34 0.65 -18.84 -30.20
CA LEU A 34 -0.68 -18.24 -30.35
C LEU A 34 -1.66 -19.33 -30.81
N ASP A 35 -2.33 -19.98 -29.87
CA ASP A 35 -3.54 -20.74 -30.17
C ASP A 35 -4.66 -19.76 -30.56
N PRO A 36 -5.45 -20.03 -31.61
CA PRO A 36 -6.51 -19.15 -32.06
C PRO A 36 -7.72 -19.15 -31.12
N ASP A 37 -8.27 -17.96 -30.92
CA ASP A 37 -9.59 -17.58 -30.39
C ASP A 37 -10.43 -18.62 -29.61
N PRO A 38 -10.73 -18.41 -28.31
CA PRO A 38 -11.86 -19.06 -27.68
C PRO A 38 -13.16 -18.41 -28.19
N GLU A 39 -13.97 -19.19 -28.90
CA GLU A 39 -15.34 -18.86 -29.31
C GLU A 39 -16.12 -18.22 -28.14
N LEU A 40 -16.67 -17.03 -28.38
CA LEU A 40 -17.56 -16.35 -27.45
C LEU A 40 -18.84 -17.19 -27.25
N PRO A 41 -19.32 -17.39 -26.02
CA PRO A 41 -20.58 -18.09 -25.80
C PRO A 41 -21.75 -17.26 -26.36
N ASP A 42 -22.53 -17.90 -27.21
CA ASP A 42 -23.74 -17.35 -27.84
C ASP A 42 -24.81 -17.07 -26.76
N PHE A 43 -25.00 -15.79 -26.44
CA PHE A 43 -26.04 -15.34 -25.51
C PHE A 43 -27.37 -15.20 -26.27
N ASN A 44 -28.03 -16.33 -26.55
CA ASN A 44 -29.45 -16.33 -26.89
C ASN A 44 -30.28 -16.02 -25.64
N LEU A 45 -30.46 -14.73 -25.35
CA LEU A 45 -31.28 -14.23 -24.23
C LEU A 45 -32.72 -13.87 -24.62
N PHE A 46 -33.14 -14.15 -25.85
CA PHE A 46 -34.52 -13.97 -26.31
C PHE A 46 -34.91 -15.12 -27.25
N GLY A 47 -35.44 -16.17 -26.67
CA GLY A 47 -36.17 -17.24 -27.34
C GLY A 47 -37.33 -17.62 -26.43
N ASP A 48 -38.42 -16.87 -26.54
CA ASP A 48 -39.72 -17.22 -25.98
C ASP A 48 -40.14 -18.59 -26.53
N ASP A 49 -40.44 -19.54 -25.65
CA ASP A 49 -41.58 -20.44 -25.84
C ASP A 49 -42.00 -21.03 -24.49
N ILE A 50 -43.23 -20.66 -24.13
CA ILE A 50 -44.03 -21.17 -23.03
C ILE A 50 -44.71 -22.43 -23.54
N GLU A 51 -44.54 -23.59 -22.88
CA GLU A 51 -45.56 -24.64 -22.87
C GLU A 51 -45.43 -25.57 -21.64
N GLU A 52 -46.59 -26.04 -21.21
CA GLU A 52 -46.98 -26.60 -19.92
C GLU A 52 -46.54 -28.07 -19.65
N PRO A 53 -46.74 -28.60 -18.42
CA PRO A 53 -45.98 -29.73 -17.88
C PRO A 53 -46.59 -31.11 -18.19
N ALA A 54 -45.74 -32.13 -18.32
CA ALA A 54 -46.14 -33.53 -18.33
C ALA A 54 -45.47 -34.31 -17.18
N THR A 55 -46.33 -34.90 -16.38
CA THR A 55 -46.12 -35.81 -15.25
C THR A 55 -45.37 -37.08 -15.69
N THR A 56 -44.39 -37.52 -14.89
CA THR A 56 -44.04 -38.94 -14.78
C THR A 56 -43.57 -39.21 -13.35
N GLU A 57 -44.47 -39.81 -12.56
CA GLU A 57 -44.08 -40.50 -11.32
C GLU A 57 -43.40 -41.81 -11.70
N GLU A 58 -42.18 -42.04 -11.21
CA GLU A 58 -41.83 -43.37 -10.73
C GLU A 58 -40.81 -43.28 -9.59
N LYS A 59 -41.15 -44.03 -8.55
CA LYS A 59 -40.70 -44.00 -7.18
C LYS A 59 -39.53 -44.97 -7.01
N LYS A 60 -38.39 -44.54 -6.44
CA LYS A 60 -37.68 -45.35 -5.45
C LYS A 60 -36.51 -44.64 -4.75
N GLU A 61 -36.49 -44.91 -3.45
CA GLU A 61 -35.34 -44.94 -2.54
C GLU A 61 -34.81 -43.59 -2.05
N GLU A 62 -35.32 -43.22 -0.87
CA GLU A 62 -34.55 -42.51 0.16
C GLU A 62 -33.22 -43.23 0.41
N PRO A 63 -32.10 -42.50 0.39
CA PRO A 63 -31.03 -42.75 1.32
C PRO A 63 -30.97 -41.59 2.32
N GLU A 64 -31.10 -41.95 3.59
CA GLU A 64 -30.41 -41.36 4.74
C GLU A 64 -30.13 -39.85 4.69
N LYS A 65 -30.92 -39.10 5.48
CA LYS A 65 -30.57 -37.74 5.95
C LYS A 65 -29.20 -37.76 6.65
N LYS A 66 -28.14 -37.56 5.86
CA LYS A 66 -26.79 -37.24 6.32
C LYS A 66 -26.49 -35.79 5.93
N ASP A 67 -26.72 -34.87 6.87
CA ASP A 67 -26.16 -33.51 6.90
C ASP A 67 -26.16 -32.70 5.59
N GLU A 68 -27.25 -32.77 4.81
CA GLU A 68 -27.47 -31.91 3.64
C GLU A 68 -27.66 -30.43 4.02
N SER A 69 -27.95 -30.13 5.28
CA SER A 69 -28.24 -28.76 5.73
C SER A 69 -27.02 -27.83 5.64
N TRP A 70 -25.83 -28.34 5.96
CA TRP A 70 -24.61 -27.52 5.95
C TRP A 70 -24.03 -27.38 4.53
N SER A 71 -23.94 -28.48 3.78
CA SER A 71 -23.42 -28.45 2.41
C SER A 71 -24.34 -27.67 1.46
N ALA A 72 -25.67 -27.76 1.60
CA ALA A 72 -26.61 -26.94 0.85
C ALA A 72 -26.54 -25.46 1.27
N LYS A 73 -26.36 -25.17 2.56
CA LYS A 73 -26.18 -23.79 3.07
C LYS A 73 -24.88 -23.17 2.55
N VAL A 74 -23.78 -23.91 2.52
CA VAL A 74 -22.49 -23.45 1.96
C VAL A 74 -22.59 -23.26 0.44
N LYS A 75 -23.28 -24.13 -0.29
CA LYS A 75 -23.54 -23.94 -1.73
C LYS A 75 -24.38 -22.68 -1.98
N LYS A 76 -25.42 -22.44 -1.18
CA LYS A 76 -26.28 -21.25 -1.27
C LYS A 76 -25.52 -19.97 -0.92
N ASP A 77 -24.70 -19.99 0.14
CA ASP A 77 -23.83 -18.86 0.52
C ASP A 77 -22.80 -18.56 -0.58
N ARG A 78 -22.18 -19.59 -1.16
CA ARG A 78 -21.25 -19.42 -2.30
C ARG A 78 -21.94 -18.84 -3.53
N GLN A 79 -23.18 -19.26 -3.82
CA GLN A 79 -23.97 -18.68 -4.90
C GLN A 79 -24.39 -17.24 -4.62
N GLN A 80 -24.75 -16.90 -3.38
CA GLN A 80 -25.08 -15.53 -2.98
C GLN A 80 -23.87 -14.62 -3.10
N ARG A 81 -22.70 -15.04 -2.59
CA ARG A 81 -21.45 -14.28 -2.74
C ARG A 81 -21.06 -14.07 -4.20
N LYS A 82 -21.21 -15.08 -5.06
CA LYS A 82 -20.97 -14.91 -6.51
C LYS A 82 -21.90 -13.87 -7.12
N LYS A 83 -23.20 -13.92 -6.81
CA LYS A 83 -24.18 -12.92 -7.27
C LYS A 83 -23.87 -11.51 -6.74
N GLU A 84 -23.44 -11.39 -5.50
CA GLU A 84 -23.02 -10.10 -4.92
C GLU A 84 -21.76 -9.55 -5.60
N ILE A 85 -20.77 -10.40 -5.90
CA ILE A 85 -19.56 -10.01 -6.62
C ILE A 85 -19.90 -9.56 -8.05
N GLU A 86 -20.74 -10.32 -8.76
CA GLU A 86 -21.20 -9.96 -10.10
C GLU A 86 -22.03 -8.67 -10.10
N PHE A 87 -22.89 -8.47 -9.10
CA PHE A 87 -23.66 -7.25 -8.93
C PHE A 87 -22.75 -6.04 -8.69
N LYS A 88 -21.79 -6.15 -7.75
CA LYS A 88 -20.80 -5.09 -7.50
C LYS A 88 -19.94 -4.78 -8.73
N ARG A 89 -19.56 -5.81 -9.49
CA ARG A 89 -18.82 -5.62 -10.74
C ARG A 89 -19.65 -4.87 -11.78
N ARG A 90 -20.93 -5.24 -11.95
CA ARG A 90 -21.85 -4.51 -12.85
C ARG A 90 -22.08 -3.07 -12.38
N GLU A 91 -22.20 -2.85 -11.08
CA GLU A 91 -22.32 -1.51 -10.50
C GLU A 91 -21.08 -0.65 -10.78
N GLN A 92 -19.88 -1.21 -10.64
CA GLN A 92 -18.63 -0.52 -11.02
C GLN A 92 -18.56 -0.24 -12.52
N GLU A 93 -18.91 -1.21 -13.36
CA GLU A 93 -18.94 -1.02 -14.82
C GLU A 93 -19.95 0.06 -15.24
N LEU A 94 -21.12 0.12 -14.58
CA LEU A 94 -22.11 1.17 -14.80
C LEU A 94 -21.59 2.53 -14.31
N ALA A 95 -20.97 2.60 -13.14
CA ALA A 95 -20.39 3.84 -12.62
C ALA A 95 -19.30 4.41 -13.55
N VAL A 96 -18.46 3.55 -14.13
CA VAL A 96 -17.45 3.95 -15.13
C VAL A 96 -18.12 4.46 -16.41
N LYS A 97 -19.16 3.78 -16.90
CA LYS A 97 -19.93 4.24 -18.07
C LYS A 97 -20.63 5.58 -17.83
N GLU A 98 -21.24 5.76 -16.66
CA GLU A 98 -21.88 7.02 -16.27
C GLU A 98 -20.87 8.15 -16.12
N ALA A 99 -19.70 7.89 -15.56
CA ALA A 99 -18.62 8.88 -15.51
C ALA A 99 -18.15 9.28 -16.91
N GLY A 100 -18.01 8.29 -17.81
CA GLY A 100 -17.72 8.54 -19.23
C GLY A 100 -18.79 9.41 -19.89
N LEU A 101 -20.07 9.11 -19.69
CA LEU A 101 -21.19 9.89 -20.23
C LEU A 101 -21.19 11.33 -19.70
N LYS A 102 -21.05 11.52 -18.39
CA LYS A 102 -20.98 12.86 -17.78
C LYS A 102 -19.83 13.68 -18.36
N SER A 103 -18.64 13.08 -18.51
CA SER A 103 -17.50 13.77 -19.13
C SER A 103 -17.77 14.19 -20.58
N SER A 104 -18.48 13.36 -21.34
CA SER A 104 -18.86 13.67 -22.72
C SER A 104 -19.95 14.74 -22.82
N GLU A 105 -20.90 14.75 -21.89
CA GLU A 105 -21.94 15.77 -21.77
C GLU A 105 -21.34 17.12 -21.38
N GLU A 106 -20.41 17.15 -20.44
CA GLU A 106 -19.67 18.36 -20.07
C GLU A 106 -18.86 18.94 -21.25
N LEU A 107 -18.23 18.07 -22.05
CA LEU A 107 -17.50 18.49 -23.26
C LEU A 107 -18.46 19.05 -24.31
N ARG A 108 -19.63 18.42 -24.50
CA ARG A 108 -20.69 18.94 -25.38
C ARG A 108 -21.21 20.29 -24.91
N GLU A 109 -21.47 20.45 -23.62
CA GLU A 109 -21.91 21.74 -23.08
C GLU A 109 -20.87 22.83 -23.29
N LYS A 110 -19.58 22.53 -23.10
CA LYS A 110 -18.49 23.48 -23.36
C LYS A 110 -18.43 23.89 -24.83
N PHE A 111 -18.55 22.93 -25.74
CA PHE A 111 -18.59 23.20 -27.18
C PHE A 111 -19.81 24.04 -27.60
N VAL A 112 -20.99 23.76 -27.04
CA VAL A 112 -22.22 24.52 -27.35
C VAL A 112 -22.16 25.94 -26.80
N LYS A 113 -21.57 26.14 -25.62
CA LYS A 113 -21.45 27.46 -24.98
C LYS A 113 -20.42 28.35 -25.67
N ASP A 114 -19.29 27.78 -26.07
CA ASP A 114 -18.19 28.51 -26.71
C ASP A 114 -17.44 27.58 -27.70
N PRO A 115 -17.91 27.49 -28.96
CA PRO A 115 -17.32 26.59 -29.94
C PRO A 115 -15.92 27.03 -30.37
N GLU A 116 -15.67 28.34 -30.50
CA GLU A 116 -14.37 28.87 -30.93
C GLU A 116 -13.31 28.63 -29.85
N GLY A 117 -13.58 29.02 -28.59
CA GLY A 117 -12.67 28.79 -27.49
C GLY A 117 -12.51 27.31 -27.11
N PHE A 118 -13.47 26.45 -27.46
CA PHE A 118 -13.30 25.00 -27.35
C PHE A 118 -12.32 24.47 -28.40
N LEU A 119 -12.49 24.85 -29.67
CA LEU A 119 -11.64 24.40 -30.77
C LEU A 119 -10.19 24.88 -30.61
N GLU A 120 -9.98 26.13 -30.20
CA GLU A 120 -8.64 26.66 -29.91
C GLU A 120 -7.94 25.87 -28.79
N LYS A 121 -8.67 25.49 -27.73
CA LYS A 121 -8.13 24.64 -26.65
C LYS A 121 -7.79 23.23 -27.11
N GLN A 122 -8.43 22.75 -28.17
CA GLN A 122 -8.09 21.48 -28.81
C GLN A 122 -6.95 21.64 -29.83
N GLY A 123 -6.45 22.86 -30.04
CA GLY A 123 -5.39 23.16 -31.02
C GLY A 123 -5.90 23.15 -32.46
N ILE A 124 -7.20 23.37 -32.67
CA ILE A 124 -7.83 23.41 -34.00
C ILE A 124 -8.18 24.86 -34.30
N ASP A 125 -7.76 25.39 -35.46
CA ASP A 125 -8.21 26.71 -35.91
C ASP A 125 -9.72 26.66 -36.20
N PRO A 126 -10.54 27.48 -35.51
CA PRO A 126 -11.98 27.50 -35.72
C PRO A 126 -12.37 27.73 -37.18
N MET A 127 -11.61 28.57 -37.91
CA MET A 127 -11.95 28.95 -39.27
C MET A 127 -11.69 27.80 -40.26
N GLU A 128 -10.57 27.08 -40.08
CA GLU A 128 -10.29 25.86 -40.83
C GLU A 128 -11.34 24.79 -40.53
N PHE A 129 -11.68 24.57 -39.25
CA PHE A 129 -12.69 23.59 -38.84
C PHE A 129 -14.05 23.83 -39.49
N PHE A 130 -14.56 25.07 -39.49
CA PHE A 130 -15.85 25.38 -40.11
C PHE A 130 -15.79 25.26 -41.64
N SER A 131 -14.67 25.62 -42.27
CA SER A 131 -14.48 25.45 -43.71
C SER A 131 -14.45 23.98 -44.12
N ASP A 132 -13.77 23.13 -43.35
CA ASP A 132 -13.72 21.69 -43.59
C ASP A 132 -15.06 21.03 -43.30
N TRP A 133 -15.73 21.43 -42.22
CA TRP A 133 -17.03 20.88 -41.87
C TRP A 133 -18.07 21.19 -42.95
N THR A 134 -18.10 22.43 -43.45
CA THR A 134 -19.00 22.83 -44.55
C THR A 134 -18.63 22.13 -45.86
N ASN A 135 -17.35 21.98 -46.18
CA ASN A 135 -16.90 21.23 -47.35
C ASN A 135 -17.24 19.73 -47.26
N ARG A 136 -17.15 19.11 -46.09
CA ARG A 136 -17.52 17.70 -45.85
C ARG A 136 -19.02 17.48 -46.02
N ILE A 137 -19.85 18.40 -45.53
CA ILE A 137 -21.31 18.37 -45.77
C ILE A 137 -21.63 18.51 -47.26
N ALA A 138 -20.91 19.39 -47.96
CA ALA A 138 -21.15 19.65 -49.38
C ALA A 138 -20.66 18.53 -50.30
N THR A 139 -19.54 17.88 -49.97
CA THR A 139 -18.89 16.85 -50.81
C THR A 139 -19.21 15.42 -50.41
N GLY A 140 -19.75 15.20 -49.20
CA GLY A 140 -20.06 13.87 -48.67
C GLY A 140 -18.84 13.04 -48.27
N VAL A 141 -17.63 13.59 -48.39
CA VAL A 141 -16.38 12.92 -47.99
C VAL A 141 -16.15 13.18 -46.51
N ASN A 142 -16.08 12.13 -45.70
CA ASN A 142 -16.01 12.23 -44.24
C ASN A 142 -14.56 12.28 -43.69
N GLU A 143 -13.56 12.53 -44.54
CA GLU A 143 -12.16 12.45 -44.13
C GLU A 143 -11.63 13.70 -43.43
N PRO A 144 -10.80 13.50 -42.39
CA PRO A 144 -9.84 14.42 -41.83
C PRO A 144 -9.31 15.49 -42.76
N SER A 145 -9.39 16.79 -42.49
CA SER A 145 -8.41 17.68 -43.15
C SER A 145 -7.03 17.46 -42.56
N ASP A 146 -6.00 17.72 -43.36
CA ASP A 146 -4.60 17.51 -42.95
C ASP A 146 -4.20 18.40 -41.76
N GLY A 147 -4.78 19.61 -41.63
CA GLY A 147 -4.59 20.49 -40.47
C GLY A 147 -5.15 19.89 -39.16
N THR A 148 -6.33 19.27 -39.23
CA THR A 148 -6.93 18.58 -38.06
C THR A 148 -6.12 17.34 -37.68
N ARG A 149 -5.57 16.61 -38.66
CA ARG A 149 -4.68 15.46 -38.42
C ARG A 149 -3.37 15.92 -37.77
N LEU A 150 -2.78 17.02 -38.23
CA LEU A 150 -1.56 17.59 -37.66
C LEU A 150 -1.76 17.97 -36.19
N SER A 151 -2.83 18.71 -35.88
CA SER A 151 -3.18 19.10 -34.51
C SER A 151 -3.39 17.90 -33.58
N GLN A 152 -4.07 16.85 -34.05
CA GLN A 152 -4.20 15.60 -33.29
C GLN A 152 -2.86 14.93 -33.03
N THR A 153 -1.96 14.88 -34.03
CA THR A 153 -0.62 14.31 -33.82
C THR A 153 0.25 15.16 -32.90
N GLU A 154 0.19 16.49 -32.99
CA GLU A 154 0.93 17.40 -32.09
C GLU A 154 0.47 17.23 -30.65
N ARG A 155 -0.83 17.08 -30.44
CA ARG A 155 -1.39 16.79 -29.11
C ARG A 155 -0.97 15.43 -28.59
N GLN A 156 -1.01 14.38 -29.41
CA GLN A 156 -0.54 13.05 -29.00
C GLN A 156 0.95 13.09 -28.61
N VAL A 157 1.77 13.82 -29.36
CA VAL A 157 3.19 14.03 -29.02
C VAL A 157 3.34 14.80 -27.70
N GLN A 158 2.49 15.79 -27.45
CA GLN A 158 2.51 16.54 -26.20
C GLN A 158 2.07 15.68 -25.00
N GLU A 159 1.01 14.90 -25.16
CA GLU A 159 0.55 13.94 -24.14
C GLU A 159 1.63 12.90 -23.83
N LEU A 160 2.30 12.34 -24.85
CA LEU A 160 3.42 11.43 -24.67
C LEU A 160 4.61 12.08 -23.97
N ARG A 161 4.92 13.35 -24.27
CA ARG A 161 5.98 14.10 -23.58
C ARG A 161 5.65 14.33 -22.11
N ASP A 162 4.40 14.67 -21.80
CA ASP A 162 3.94 14.88 -20.44
C ASP A 162 3.94 13.56 -19.66
N GLU A 163 3.52 12.45 -20.28
CA GLU A 163 3.60 11.11 -19.68
C GLU A 163 5.05 10.71 -19.39
N LEU A 164 5.96 10.95 -20.34
CA LEU A 164 7.38 10.67 -20.15
C LEU A 164 7.97 11.49 -18.99
N ARG A 165 7.60 12.78 -18.91
CA ARG A 165 8.01 13.68 -17.85
C ARG A 165 7.48 13.24 -16.49
N GLN A 166 6.21 12.83 -16.41
CA GLN A 166 5.62 12.31 -15.18
C GLN A 166 6.34 11.03 -14.74
N ARG A 167 6.57 10.10 -15.66
CA ARG A 167 7.29 8.85 -15.38
C ARG A 167 8.71 9.10 -14.88
N ASP A 168 9.41 10.06 -15.48
CA ASP A 168 10.78 10.40 -15.08
C ASP A 168 10.80 11.11 -13.72
N GLN A 169 9.81 11.96 -13.41
CA GLN A 169 9.62 12.53 -12.07
C GLN A 169 9.35 11.46 -11.02
N GLU A 170 8.44 10.51 -11.30
CA GLU A 170 8.17 9.41 -10.39
C GLU A 170 9.40 8.54 -10.14
N ARG A 171 10.18 8.24 -11.19
CA ARG A 171 11.43 7.49 -11.06
C ARG A 171 12.44 8.23 -10.19
N ALA A 172 12.59 9.54 -10.40
CA ALA A 172 13.48 10.37 -9.59
C ALA A 172 13.02 10.40 -8.11
N GLN A 173 11.72 10.54 -7.86
CA GLN A 173 11.17 10.51 -6.50
C GLN A 173 11.39 9.16 -5.82
N ARG A 174 11.14 8.04 -6.52
CA ARG A 174 11.41 6.70 -5.99
C ARG A 174 12.89 6.47 -5.72
N ALA A 175 13.77 6.92 -6.62
CA ALA A 175 15.22 6.82 -6.42
C ALA A 175 15.67 7.64 -5.19
N ASN A 176 15.19 8.87 -5.04
CA ASN A 176 15.49 9.70 -3.88
C ASN A 176 14.96 9.08 -2.58
N ALA A 177 13.73 8.56 -2.58
CA ALA A 177 13.15 7.88 -1.42
C ALA A 177 13.96 6.62 -1.04
N ALA A 178 14.41 5.84 -2.03
CA ALA A 178 15.25 4.67 -1.80
C ALA A 178 16.62 5.05 -1.23
N GLN A 179 17.25 6.12 -1.74
CA GLN A 179 18.51 6.63 -1.21
C GLN A 179 18.37 7.14 0.23
N GLN A 180 17.30 7.88 0.54
CA GLN A 180 17.03 8.34 1.90
C GLN A 180 16.81 7.17 2.86
N GLN A 181 16.04 6.17 2.45
CA GLN A 181 15.84 4.96 3.26
C GLN A 181 17.14 4.19 3.48
N ALA A 182 18.02 4.09 2.48
CA ALA A 182 19.32 3.46 2.63
C ALA A 182 20.19 4.22 3.65
N ALA A 183 20.25 5.55 3.56
CA ALA A 183 20.99 6.39 4.49
C ALA A 183 20.47 6.27 5.94
N ILE A 184 19.14 6.22 6.12
CA ILE A 184 18.52 6.02 7.43
C ILE A 184 18.88 4.64 7.99
N LYS A 185 18.83 3.58 7.18
CA LYS A 185 19.22 2.23 7.60
C LYS A 185 20.69 2.15 7.99
N GLU A 186 21.57 2.78 7.23
CA GLU A 186 22.99 2.88 7.58
C GLU A 186 23.21 3.64 8.89
N TYR A 187 22.46 4.72 9.11
CA TYR A 187 22.52 5.49 10.35
C TYR A 187 22.09 4.65 11.55
N TYR A 188 20.97 3.92 11.47
CA TYR A 188 20.53 3.02 12.55
C TYR A 188 21.50 1.85 12.76
N SER A 189 22.11 1.33 11.69
CA SER A 189 23.15 0.30 11.81
C SER A 189 24.37 0.80 12.59
N LYS A 190 24.77 2.07 12.41
CA LYS A 190 25.85 2.69 13.19
C LYS A 190 25.49 2.81 14.68
N ILE A 191 24.25 3.20 14.98
CA ILE A 191 23.75 3.27 16.37
C ILE A 191 23.74 1.88 17.00
N ASP A 192 23.21 0.87 16.31
CA ASP A 192 23.16 -0.51 16.81
C ASP A 192 24.58 -1.06 17.07
N THR A 193 25.53 -0.77 16.17
CA THR A 193 26.93 -1.15 16.35
C THR A 193 27.54 -0.49 17.59
N PHE A 194 27.26 0.80 17.80
CA PHE A 194 27.72 1.54 18.97
C PHE A 194 27.13 0.98 20.28
N MET A 195 25.82 0.69 20.31
CA MET A 195 25.13 0.13 21.48
C MET A 195 25.58 -1.30 21.80
N LYS A 196 25.98 -2.09 20.79
CA LYS A 196 26.56 -3.41 21.00
C LYS A 196 27.98 -3.34 21.57
N ALA A 197 28.78 -2.38 21.13
CA ALA A 197 30.17 -2.22 21.54
C ALA A 197 30.34 -1.62 22.95
N THR A 198 29.33 -0.88 23.43
CA THR A 198 29.41 -0.15 24.71
C THR A 198 28.66 -0.90 25.81
N GLU A 199 29.24 -0.96 27.01
CA GLU A 199 28.60 -1.53 28.22
C GLU A 199 28.03 -0.45 29.16
N ASP A 200 28.32 0.83 28.90
CA ASP A 200 28.04 1.96 29.79
C ASP A 200 26.54 2.31 29.94
N TYR A 201 25.68 1.87 29.01
CA TYR A 201 24.25 2.25 28.94
C TYR A 201 23.33 1.00 28.93
N PRO A 202 23.20 0.30 30.08
CA PRO A 202 22.47 -0.95 30.16
C PRO A 202 20.95 -0.79 29.93
N LEU A 203 20.30 0.23 30.50
CA LEU A 203 18.84 0.40 30.37
C LEU A 203 18.45 0.72 28.92
N THR A 204 19.23 1.58 28.27
CA THR A 204 19.02 1.98 26.89
C THR A 204 19.23 0.80 25.94
N LYS A 205 20.17 -0.11 26.25
CA LYS A 205 20.42 -1.33 25.46
C LYS A 205 19.30 -2.36 25.58
N GLU A 206 18.68 -2.47 26.74
CA GLU A 206 17.59 -3.44 26.98
C GLU A 206 16.22 -2.94 26.49
N GLN A 207 15.95 -1.64 26.64
CA GLN A 207 14.60 -1.09 26.45
C GLN A 207 14.42 -0.31 25.13
N CYS A 208 15.50 0.13 24.47
CA CYS A 208 15.39 0.96 23.26
C CYS A 208 15.97 0.29 22.03
N SER A 209 15.29 0.47 20.89
CA SER A 209 15.83 0.12 19.58
C SER A 209 16.74 1.23 19.04
N ALA A 210 17.59 0.89 18.06
CA ALA A 210 18.40 1.89 17.36
C ALA A 210 17.55 2.97 16.66
N GLU A 211 16.32 2.63 16.26
CA GLU A 211 15.36 3.57 15.69
C GLU A 211 14.89 4.58 16.74
N ASP A 212 14.59 4.14 17.97
CA ASP A 212 14.15 5.01 19.06
C ASP A 212 15.23 6.03 19.44
N ILE A 213 16.49 5.58 19.51
CA ILE A 213 17.65 6.45 19.79
C ILE A 213 17.82 7.47 18.64
N GLY A 214 17.75 7.02 17.39
CA GLY A 214 17.85 7.90 16.23
C GLY A 214 16.72 8.92 16.14
N GLN A 215 15.49 8.52 16.46
CA GLN A 215 14.34 9.44 16.58
C GLN A 215 14.53 10.42 17.73
N GLY A 216 15.09 9.98 18.87
CA GLY A 216 15.45 10.85 19.99
C GLY A 216 16.44 11.94 19.60
N ILE A 217 17.49 11.59 18.85
CA ILE A 217 18.48 12.54 18.30
C ILE A 217 17.80 13.53 17.35
N ALA A 218 16.98 13.03 16.42
CA ALA A 218 16.27 13.88 15.47
C ALA A 218 15.30 14.84 16.16
N ALA A 219 14.53 14.35 17.14
CA ALA A 219 13.58 15.16 17.90
C ALA A 219 14.27 16.21 18.76
N TYR A 220 15.44 15.89 19.32
CA TYR A 220 16.25 16.87 20.06
C TYR A 220 16.76 17.96 19.12
N HIS A 221 17.36 17.60 17.99
CA HIS A 221 17.85 18.56 17.00
C HIS A 221 16.73 19.48 16.48
N GLN A 222 15.52 18.96 16.26
CA GLN A 222 14.36 19.77 15.87
C GLN A 222 13.97 20.82 16.93
N ARG A 223 14.21 20.56 18.21
CA ARG A 223 13.84 21.45 19.32
C ARG A 223 14.94 22.45 19.66
N THR A 224 16.20 22.02 19.63
CA THR A 224 17.34 22.81 20.12
C THR A 224 18.20 23.37 19.00
N GLY A 225 18.12 22.81 17.79
CA GLY A 225 19.01 23.11 16.67
C GLY A 225 20.43 22.58 16.86
N VAL A 226 20.67 21.73 17.87
CA VAL A 226 22.00 21.19 18.19
C VAL A 226 22.05 19.70 17.86
N GLU A 227 23.10 19.30 17.14
CA GLU A 227 23.36 17.90 16.82
C GLU A 227 23.94 17.17 18.03
N LEU A 228 23.26 16.11 18.48
CA LEU A 228 23.75 15.23 19.54
C LEU A 228 24.60 14.11 18.96
N SER A 229 25.72 13.82 19.64
CA SER A 229 26.49 12.61 19.36
C SER A 229 25.79 11.36 19.90
N PHE A 230 26.10 10.18 19.34
CA PHE A 230 25.57 8.91 19.83
C PHE A 230 25.75 8.64 21.34
N PRO A 231 26.94 8.86 21.94
CA PRO A 231 27.11 8.65 23.38
C PRO A 231 26.28 9.63 24.22
N GLU A 232 26.17 10.90 23.82
CA GLU A 232 25.38 11.90 24.55
C GLU A 232 23.88 11.60 24.46
N ALA A 233 23.42 11.15 23.28
CA ALA A 233 22.04 10.72 23.10
C ALA A 233 21.71 9.48 23.93
N ALA A 234 22.58 8.47 23.91
CA ALA A 234 22.42 7.27 24.73
C ALA A 234 22.39 7.63 26.22
N LYS A 235 23.29 8.50 26.67
CA LYS A 235 23.31 8.98 28.06
C LYS A 235 22.03 9.74 28.44
N MET A 236 21.56 10.66 27.60
CA MET A 236 20.35 11.43 27.87
C MET A 236 19.10 10.52 27.96
N ILE A 237 19.05 9.47 27.14
CA ILE A 237 17.98 8.47 27.19
C ILE A 237 18.12 7.62 28.45
N GLU A 238 19.33 7.14 28.79
CA GLU A 238 19.63 6.38 30.00
C GLU A 238 19.21 7.15 31.26
N ASP A 239 19.62 8.42 31.36
CA ASP A 239 19.28 9.29 32.50
C ASP A 239 17.74 9.46 32.60
N GLY A 240 17.06 9.66 31.48
CA GLY A 240 15.60 9.76 31.44
C GLY A 240 14.87 8.45 31.78
N LEU A 241 15.43 7.30 31.41
CA LEU A 241 14.90 5.98 31.79
C LEU A 241 15.13 5.71 33.27
N ALA A 242 16.32 5.99 33.78
CA ALA A 242 16.65 5.87 35.19
C ALA A 242 15.76 6.78 36.06
N GLU A 243 15.50 8.01 35.64
CA GLU A 243 14.55 8.91 36.33
C GLU A 243 13.13 8.36 36.32
N LYS A 244 12.65 7.82 35.19
CA LYS A 244 11.33 7.20 35.10
C LYS A 244 11.21 5.97 35.99
N GLU A 245 12.20 5.08 35.98
CA GLU A 245 12.22 3.92 36.86
C GLU A 245 12.20 4.35 38.32
N ASN A 246 13.06 5.31 38.70
CA ASN A 246 13.06 5.87 40.05
C ASN A 246 11.70 6.48 40.42
N ASN A 247 11.04 7.19 39.52
CA ASN A 247 9.72 7.76 39.76
C ASN A 247 8.62 6.68 39.90
N ILE A 248 8.68 5.62 39.10
CA ILE A 248 7.76 4.47 39.19
C ILE A 248 7.92 3.74 40.52
N PHE A 249 9.15 3.48 40.95
CA PHE A 249 9.42 2.80 42.22
C PHE A 249 9.14 3.67 43.45
N ASN A 250 9.19 5.00 43.31
CA ASN A 250 8.89 5.95 44.38
C ASN A 250 7.43 6.45 44.38
N ASP A 251 6.61 6.09 43.38
CA ASP A 251 5.20 6.49 43.34
C ASP A 251 4.41 5.76 44.45
N PRO A 252 3.85 6.49 45.43
CA PRO A 252 3.10 5.88 46.52
C PRO A 252 1.89 5.07 46.06
N ALA A 253 1.30 5.38 44.89
CA ALA A 253 0.20 4.61 44.33
C ALA A 253 0.65 3.24 43.79
N ILE A 254 1.84 3.19 43.17
CA ILE A 254 2.43 1.95 42.65
C ILE A 254 2.92 1.09 43.82
N ILE A 255 3.57 1.70 44.82
CA ILE A 255 3.95 1.03 46.07
C ILE A 255 2.72 0.46 46.78
N ALA A 256 1.61 1.21 46.86
CA ALA A 256 0.37 0.74 47.49
C ALA A 256 -0.27 -0.42 46.72
N LYS A 257 -0.27 -0.38 45.37
CA LYS A 257 -0.72 -1.49 44.53
C LYS A 257 0.18 -2.71 44.72
N PHE A 258 1.50 -2.54 44.67
CA PHE A 258 2.45 -3.62 44.86
C PHE A 258 2.29 -4.28 46.23
N LYS A 259 2.16 -3.48 47.30
CA LYS A 259 1.84 -3.99 48.65
C LYS A 259 0.53 -4.77 48.70
N LYS A 260 -0.51 -4.27 48.03
CA LYS A 260 -1.84 -4.91 47.99
C LYS A 260 -1.82 -6.25 47.23
N TYR A 261 -1.06 -6.37 46.15
CA TYR A 261 -1.04 -7.58 45.31
C TYR A 261 0.02 -8.60 45.73
N HIS A 262 1.12 -8.17 46.36
CA HIS A 262 2.22 -9.06 46.74
C HIS A 262 2.29 -9.38 48.24
N GLY A 263 1.35 -8.89 49.04
CA GLY A 263 1.23 -9.25 50.47
C GLY A 263 2.49 -8.94 51.30
N LEU A 264 3.32 -8.00 50.85
CA LEU A 264 4.53 -7.58 51.55
C LEU A 264 4.16 -6.55 52.61
N ASP A 265 3.71 -7.05 53.76
CA ASP A 265 3.83 -6.32 55.02
C ASP A 265 5.31 -6.18 55.35
N ALA A 266 5.93 -5.15 54.78
CA ALA A 266 7.27 -4.72 55.13
C ALA A 266 7.25 -4.20 56.57
N SER A 267 7.46 -5.11 57.52
CA SER A 267 7.98 -4.72 58.83
C SER A 267 9.29 -3.96 58.58
N ASN A 268 9.34 -2.76 59.15
CA ASN A 268 10.49 -1.86 59.14
C ASN A 268 11.79 -2.61 59.46
N THR A 269 12.59 -2.92 58.44
CA THR A 269 13.98 -3.34 58.64
C THR A 269 14.89 -2.43 57.82
N LYS A 270 15.09 -1.24 58.38
CA LYS A 270 16.26 -0.41 58.09
C LYS A 270 17.50 -1.29 58.33
N GLY A 271 18.16 -1.75 57.26
CA GLY A 271 19.56 -2.18 57.34
C GLY A 271 19.96 -3.59 56.90
N LYS A 272 19.12 -4.42 56.28
CA LYS A 272 19.60 -5.70 55.71
C LYS A 272 19.08 -5.93 54.29
N ARG A 273 19.99 -5.81 53.31
CA ARG A 273 19.82 -6.35 51.95
C ARG A 273 19.55 -7.85 52.07
N SER A 274 18.29 -8.26 51.93
CA SER A 274 17.96 -9.67 51.77
C SER A 274 18.29 -10.07 50.33
N GLN A 275 19.39 -10.81 50.17
CA GLN A 275 19.59 -11.64 48.98
C GLN A 275 18.48 -12.69 48.96
N VAL A 276 17.41 -12.44 48.22
CA VAL A 276 16.41 -13.45 47.90
C VAL A 276 16.71 -13.90 46.49
N THR A 277 17.41 -15.03 46.37
CA THR A 277 17.58 -15.74 45.12
C THR A 277 16.20 -16.19 44.63
N LEU A 278 15.87 -15.78 43.40
CA LEU A 278 14.68 -16.20 42.65
C LEU A 278 14.76 -17.70 42.33
N SER A 279 14.43 -18.58 43.28
CA SER A 279 14.30 -20.00 42.99
C SER A 279 12.83 -20.40 42.85
N ASN A 280 12.47 -20.68 41.60
CA ASN A 280 11.56 -21.74 41.14
C ASN A 280 10.05 -21.67 41.46
N THR A 281 9.52 -20.58 42.01
CA THR A 281 8.07 -20.44 42.27
C THR A 281 7.32 -19.56 41.26
N LEU A 282 8.00 -19.05 40.23
CA LEU A 282 7.42 -18.11 39.24
C LEU A 282 6.69 -18.78 38.06
N GLN A 283 6.61 -20.12 38.01
CA GLN A 283 5.98 -20.85 36.90
C GLN A 283 4.61 -21.45 37.23
N THR A 284 4.13 -21.36 38.47
CA THR A 284 2.80 -21.83 38.84
C THR A 284 1.88 -20.63 39.07
N GLN A 285 0.83 -20.52 38.25
CA GLN A 285 -0.22 -19.52 38.50
C GLN A 285 -0.84 -19.75 39.88
N PRO A 286 -1.12 -18.67 40.65
CA PRO A 286 -1.68 -18.81 41.98
C PRO A 286 -3.08 -19.43 41.91
N THR A 287 -3.22 -20.67 42.36
CA THR A 287 -4.53 -21.28 42.64
C THR A 287 -5.04 -20.78 43.99
N LYS A 288 -6.37 -20.66 44.12
CA LYS A 288 -7.02 -20.14 45.34
C LYS A 288 -6.86 -21.05 46.56
N THR A 289 -6.41 -22.29 46.36
CA THR A 289 -6.14 -23.27 47.41
C THR A 289 -4.83 -24.02 47.08
N PRO A 290 -4.02 -24.36 48.10
CA PRO A 290 -2.86 -25.23 47.93
C PRO A 290 -3.31 -26.61 47.45
N VAL A 291 -2.53 -27.26 46.59
CA VAL A 291 -2.86 -28.56 45.95
C VAL A 291 -3.13 -29.66 46.99
N GLU A 292 -2.55 -29.53 48.19
CA GLU A 292 -2.70 -30.48 49.30
C GLU A 292 -4.11 -30.47 49.93
N ASP A 293 -4.90 -29.41 49.72
CA ASP A 293 -6.25 -29.25 50.28
C ASP A 293 -7.36 -29.43 49.23
N MET A 294 -7.02 -29.81 47.99
CA MET A 294 -8.01 -30.04 46.94
C MET A 294 -8.56 -31.47 47.00
N SER A 295 -9.87 -31.61 46.82
CA SER A 295 -10.48 -32.93 46.63
C SER A 295 -10.11 -33.55 45.28
N ASP A 296 -10.11 -34.87 45.18
CA ASP A 296 -9.75 -35.59 43.94
C ASP A 296 -10.60 -35.14 42.73
N ASP A 297 -11.87 -34.79 42.96
CA ASP A 297 -12.78 -34.28 41.92
C ASP A 297 -12.37 -32.88 41.43
N GLU A 298 -11.94 -32.00 42.33
CA GLU A 298 -11.47 -30.65 41.99
C GLU A 298 -10.12 -30.68 41.26
N ILE A 299 -9.24 -31.62 41.64
CA ILE A 299 -7.97 -31.87 40.94
C ILE A 299 -8.26 -32.36 39.52
N TYR A 300 -9.21 -33.28 39.36
CA TYR A 300 -9.60 -33.78 38.06
C TYR A 300 -10.13 -32.67 37.15
N GLU A 301 -11.03 -31.81 37.63
CA GLU A 301 -11.54 -30.68 36.83
C GLU A 301 -10.46 -29.65 36.48
N PHE A 302 -9.53 -29.36 37.40
CA PHE A 302 -8.44 -28.41 37.14
C PHE A 302 -7.51 -28.85 36.01
N TRP A 303 -7.28 -30.15 35.89
CA TRP A 303 -6.40 -30.73 34.87
C TRP A 303 -7.13 -31.23 33.63
N LYS A 304 -8.46 -31.37 33.68
CA LYS A 304 -9.29 -31.76 32.54
C LYS A 304 -9.24 -30.68 31.45
N GLY A 305 -8.56 -31.00 30.36
CA GLY A 305 -8.37 -30.10 29.21
C GLY A 305 -6.98 -29.45 29.12
N LYS A 306 -6.12 -29.60 30.14
CA LYS A 306 -4.70 -29.18 30.08
C LYS A 306 -3.73 -30.34 29.86
N LEU A 307 -4.16 -31.58 30.11
CA LEU A 307 -3.32 -32.77 29.97
C LEU A 307 -3.19 -33.31 28.52
N PHE A 308 -3.89 -32.72 27.54
CA PHE A 308 -3.78 -33.11 26.14
C PHE A 308 -3.86 -31.89 25.21
N THR A 309 -2.78 -31.11 25.17
CA THR A 309 -2.35 -30.26 24.03
C THR A 309 -0.84 -30.21 24.03
#